data_AF-A0A9D8MSG4-F1
#
_entry.id   AF-A0A9D8MSG4-F1
#
_cell.length_a   1.000
_cell.length_b   1.000
_cell.length_c   1.000
_cell.angle_alpha   90.00
_cell.angle_beta   90.00
_cell.angle_gamma   90.00
#
_symmetry.space_group_name_H-M   'P 1'
#
loop_
_entity.id
_entity.type
_entity.pdbx_description
1 polymer ?
#
loop_
_entity_poly.entity_id
_entity_poly.type
_entity_poly.pdbx_seq_one_letter_code
_entity_poly.pdbx_strand_id
1 'polypeptide(L)'
;MSYQGIIIAAKGTMNRGKTTAVLGVWEWLKSQGAQSIREPKKEYQNEKPVDVNEILEYQGILIGISSKGDPGIDQEKILDDFIQAKCRIIVCACRTKLSTKEPIDALRETWSVRYFDPAEDGFIPQEAFLDAVKKAIHEVNEKKIMRTVWKVGSRWDEDGSSEAKIADIFERYNVAFAYTDGFLCTNPGDLVAIGDGERVIAVGIILSPAMSLNQLNIPFSEEDNERIESNDATQNRGCIVRYHWFKDYSWLPNENLKKRMKYFPCTMGRFFHAYAIADEANEIFRELERIGKQLEDEWAD
;
A
#
# COMPACT_ATOMS: atom_id res chain seq x y z
N MET A 1 5.22 -10.81 -7.26
CA MET A 1 5.98 -9.56 -7.48
C MET A 1 5.02 -8.40 -7.36
N SER A 2 5.29 -7.43 -6.48
CA SER A 2 4.52 -6.18 -6.40
C SER A 2 5.12 -5.18 -7.38
N TYR A 3 4.32 -4.73 -8.36
CA TYR A 3 4.72 -3.66 -9.25
C TYR A 3 4.79 -2.32 -8.50
N GLN A 4 5.76 -1.47 -8.85
CA GLN A 4 5.92 -0.12 -8.30
C GLN A 4 4.72 0.77 -8.64
N GLY A 5 4.18 0.63 -9.85
CA GLY A 5 3.01 1.39 -10.31
C GLY A 5 2.43 0.85 -11.62
N ILE A 6 1.59 1.67 -12.24
CA ILE A 6 0.92 1.39 -13.52
C ILE A 6 1.31 2.45 -14.55
N ILE A 7 1.72 2.03 -15.75
CA ILE A 7 1.92 2.93 -16.90
C ILE A 7 0.82 2.66 -17.91
N ILE A 8 0.11 3.70 -18.33
CA ILE A 8 -0.90 3.64 -19.38
C ILE A 8 -0.43 4.53 -20.55
N ALA A 9 -0.13 3.89 -21.67
CA ALA A 9 0.45 4.54 -22.82
C ALA A 9 -0.52 4.52 -24.01
N ALA A 10 -0.94 5.71 -24.48
CA ALA A 10 -1.65 5.85 -25.75
C ALA A 10 -0.63 5.66 -26.89
N LYS A 11 -0.72 4.53 -27.61
CA LYS A 11 0.27 4.11 -28.60
C LYS A 11 -0.28 4.24 -30.01
N GLY A 12 0.49 4.84 -30.93
CA GLY A 12 0.07 4.96 -32.32
C GLY A 12 0.94 5.89 -33.16
N THR A 13 0.72 5.88 -34.47
CA THR A 13 1.41 6.77 -35.42
C THR A 13 1.01 8.23 -35.24
N MET A 14 1.61 9.14 -36.01
CA MET A 14 1.24 10.56 -36.02
C MET A 14 -0.25 10.77 -36.33
N ASN A 15 -0.87 11.79 -35.73
CA ASN A 15 -2.26 12.21 -35.94
C ASN A 15 -3.34 11.15 -35.63
N ARG A 16 -3.12 10.36 -34.56
CA ARG A 16 -4.05 9.30 -34.12
C ARG A 16 -4.84 9.64 -32.84
N GLY A 17 -4.84 10.91 -32.42
CA GLY A 17 -5.56 11.36 -31.23
C GLY A 17 -4.89 11.04 -29.89
N LYS A 18 -3.59 10.68 -29.87
CA LYS A 18 -2.85 10.39 -28.62
C LYS A 18 -2.82 11.58 -27.67
N THR A 19 -2.37 12.74 -28.16
CA THR A 19 -2.30 13.99 -27.40
C THR A 19 -3.68 14.34 -26.87
N THR A 20 -4.72 14.23 -27.71
CA THR A 20 -6.11 14.46 -27.31
C THR A 20 -6.57 13.51 -26.20
N ALA A 21 -6.25 12.21 -26.29
CA ALA A 21 -6.61 11.24 -25.26
C ALA A 21 -5.90 11.53 -23.92
N VAL A 22 -4.62 11.87 -23.95
CA VAL A 22 -3.86 12.22 -22.73
C VAL A 22 -4.35 13.55 -22.13
N LEU A 23 -4.63 14.55 -22.96
CA LEU A 23 -5.20 15.82 -22.51
C LEU A 23 -6.59 15.62 -21.90
N GLY A 24 -7.45 14.76 -22.49
CA GLY A 24 -8.76 14.45 -21.91
C GLY A 24 -8.67 13.85 -20.50
N VAL A 25 -7.66 13.00 -20.25
CA VAL A 25 -7.37 12.48 -18.90
C VAL A 25 -6.93 13.60 -17.95
N TRP A 26 -6.06 14.50 -18.41
CA TRP A 26 -5.59 15.63 -17.62
C TRP A 26 -6.75 16.59 -17.26
N GLU A 27 -7.58 16.96 -18.24
CA GLU A 27 -8.75 17.82 -18.05
C GLU A 27 -9.75 17.18 -17.07
N TRP A 28 -10.03 15.89 -17.24
CA TRP A 28 -10.87 15.15 -16.31
C TRP A 28 -10.30 15.20 -14.89
N LEU A 29 -9.02 14.86 -14.67
CA LEU A 29 -8.39 14.92 -13.34
C LEU A 29 -8.47 16.32 -12.71
N LYS A 30 -8.20 17.37 -13.49
CA LYS A 30 -8.34 18.76 -13.03
C LYS A 30 -9.78 19.08 -12.63
N SER A 31 -10.76 18.65 -13.43
CA SER A 31 -12.19 18.82 -13.10
C SER A 31 -12.59 18.12 -11.80
N GLN A 32 -11.90 17.03 -11.45
CA GLN A 32 -12.12 16.28 -10.20
C GLN A 32 -11.37 16.87 -9.00
N GLY A 33 -10.67 17.99 -9.16
CA GLY A 33 -9.94 18.68 -8.09
C GLY A 33 -8.49 18.21 -7.91
N ALA A 34 -7.89 17.52 -8.88
CA ALA A 34 -6.48 17.15 -8.81
C ALA A 34 -5.56 18.40 -8.77
N GLN A 35 -4.61 18.41 -7.85
CA GLN A 35 -3.71 19.54 -7.62
C GLN A 35 -2.37 19.36 -8.35
N SER A 36 -1.79 20.46 -8.83
CA SER A 36 -0.43 20.46 -9.41
C SER A 36 0.60 20.40 -8.29
N ILE A 37 1.51 19.42 -8.33
CA ILE A 37 2.61 19.36 -7.34
C ILE A 37 3.80 20.22 -7.77
N ARG A 38 3.90 20.53 -9.06
CA ARG A 38 4.88 21.45 -9.64
C ARG A 38 4.21 22.34 -10.66
N GLU A 39 4.74 23.53 -10.86
CA GLU A 39 4.30 24.39 -11.96
C GLU A 39 4.47 23.64 -13.29
N PRO A 40 3.40 23.52 -14.08
CA PRO A 40 3.44 22.70 -15.27
C PRO A 40 4.24 23.39 -16.37
N LYS A 41 5.12 22.64 -17.04
CA LYS A 41 5.75 23.11 -18.27
C LYS A 41 4.74 22.96 -19.40
N LYS A 42 3.90 23.98 -19.59
CA LYS A 42 2.85 24.00 -20.61
C LYS A 42 3.30 24.76 -21.84
N GLU A 43 3.01 24.17 -22.99
CA GLU A 43 3.02 24.89 -24.26
C GLU A 43 1.57 25.21 -24.63
N TYR A 44 1.28 26.49 -24.84
CA TYR A 44 -0.06 26.97 -25.16
C TYR A 44 -0.12 27.47 -26.60
N GLN A 45 -1.23 27.18 -27.27
CA GLN A 45 -1.60 27.80 -28.55
C GLN A 45 -3.06 28.22 -28.45
N ASN A 46 -3.33 29.52 -28.64
CA ASN A 46 -4.66 30.10 -28.51
C ASN A 46 -5.34 29.75 -27.17
N GLU A 47 -4.62 29.94 -26.05
CA GLU A 47 -5.10 29.68 -24.67
C GLU A 47 -5.43 28.21 -24.34
N LYS A 48 -5.22 27.28 -25.28
CA LYS A 48 -5.37 25.84 -25.05
C LYS A 48 -3.99 25.19 -24.88
N PRO A 49 -3.81 24.30 -23.87
CA PRO A 49 -2.58 23.54 -23.76
C PRO A 49 -2.47 22.61 -24.97
N VAL A 50 -1.38 22.75 -25.73
CA VAL A 50 -1.04 21.88 -26.85
C VAL A 50 -0.35 20.63 -26.31
N ASP A 51 0.51 20.83 -25.32
CA ASP A 51 1.19 19.76 -24.62
C ASP A 51 1.19 19.97 -23.10
N VAL A 52 1.11 18.84 -22.39
CA VAL A 52 1.22 18.75 -20.94
C VAL A 52 2.37 17.83 -20.56
N ASN A 53 3.16 18.27 -19.59
CA ASN A 53 4.08 17.44 -18.83
C ASN A 53 4.00 17.89 -17.36
N GLU A 54 3.22 17.16 -16.56
CA GLU A 54 2.80 17.59 -15.23
C GLU A 54 2.66 16.41 -14.28
N ILE A 55 2.92 16.66 -12.98
CA ILE A 55 2.63 15.73 -11.90
C ILE A 55 1.43 16.27 -11.13
N LEU A 56 0.38 15.46 -11.09
CA LEU A 56 -0.85 15.75 -10.36
C LEU A 56 -0.94 14.90 -9.10
N GLU A 57 -1.46 15.48 -8.02
CA GLU A 57 -1.94 14.74 -6.87
C GLU A 57 -3.47 14.62 -6.91
N TYR A 58 -3.96 13.39 -6.84
CA TYR A 58 -5.39 13.09 -6.78
C TYR A 58 -5.64 11.97 -5.77
N GLN A 59 -6.45 12.22 -4.74
CA GLN A 59 -6.74 11.26 -3.66
C GLN A 59 -5.46 10.74 -2.96
N GLY A 60 -4.44 11.60 -2.85
CA GLY A 60 -3.12 11.27 -2.33
C GLY A 60 -2.36 10.25 -3.17
N ILE A 61 -2.67 10.15 -4.46
CA ILE A 61 -1.90 9.41 -5.47
C ILE A 61 -1.20 10.44 -6.36
N LEU A 62 0.10 10.27 -6.55
CA LEU A 62 0.87 11.02 -7.53
C LEU A 62 0.74 10.39 -8.92
N ILE A 63 0.30 11.19 -9.90
CA ILE A 63 0.04 10.79 -11.28
C ILE A 63 0.89 11.66 -12.21
N GLY A 64 1.82 11.04 -12.93
CA GLY A 64 2.62 11.71 -13.97
C GLY A 64 1.88 11.69 -15.31
N ILE A 65 1.73 12.83 -15.97
CA ILE A 65 1.03 12.95 -17.25
C ILE A 65 1.93 13.63 -18.28
N SER A 66 2.15 12.97 -19.42
CA SER A 66 2.89 13.54 -20.55
C SER A 66 2.19 13.30 -21.89
N SER A 67 1.73 14.35 -22.56
CA SER A 67 1.20 14.24 -23.93
C SER A 67 2.28 14.19 -25.00
N LYS A 68 3.52 14.55 -24.64
CA LYS A 68 4.68 14.55 -25.51
C LYS A 68 5.09 13.11 -25.85
N GLY A 69 5.06 12.76 -27.13
CA GLY A 69 5.40 11.43 -27.63
C GLY A 69 6.17 11.44 -28.95
N ASP A 70 6.82 12.55 -29.28
CA ASP A 70 7.55 12.73 -30.53
C ASP A 70 9.00 12.22 -30.47
N PRO A 71 9.58 11.76 -31.59
CA PRO A 71 10.97 11.33 -31.66
C PRO A 71 11.89 12.51 -31.36
N GLY A 72 12.95 12.27 -30.60
CA GLY A 72 13.87 13.32 -30.13
C GLY A 72 13.46 13.95 -28.81
N ILE A 73 12.28 13.61 -28.28
CA ILE A 73 11.96 13.86 -26.87
C ILE A 73 12.60 12.77 -26.04
N ASP A 74 13.26 13.19 -24.97
CA ASP A 74 13.88 12.31 -23.98
C ASP A 74 12.79 11.69 -23.09
N GLN A 75 12.10 10.69 -23.65
CA GLN A 75 11.02 9.96 -22.97
C GLN A 75 11.54 9.27 -21.71
N GLU A 76 12.79 8.78 -21.74
CA GLU A 76 13.46 8.16 -20.60
C GLU A 76 13.55 9.15 -19.44
N LYS A 77 14.05 10.36 -19.68
CA LYS A 77 14.09 11.42 -18.65
C LYS A 77 12.72 11.79 -18.09
N ILE A 78 11.68 11.87 -18.93
CA ILE A 78 10.32 12.17 -18.45
C ILE A 78 9.81 11.05 -17.52
N LEU A 79 10.03 9.80 -17.91
CA LEU A 79 9.65 8.65 -17.08
C LEU A 79 10.44 8.64 -15.77
N ASP A 80 11.75 8.89 -15.82
CA ASP A 80 12.61 8.99 -14.65
C ASP A 80 12.15 10.10 -13.69
N ASP A 81 11.81 11.28 -14.22
CA ASP A 81 11.28 12.39 -13.42
C ASP A 81 10.00 11.97 -12.67
N PHE A 82 9.09 11.23 -13.32
CA PHE A 82 7.88 10.72 -12.69
C PHE A 82 8.16 9.63 -11.65
N ILE A 83 9.10 8.71 -11.93
CA ILE A 83 9.50 7.63 -11.02
C ILE A 83 10.19 8.21 -9.78
N GLN A 84 11.10 9.16 -9.95
CA GLN A 84 11.79 9.86 -8.86
C GLN A 84 10.81 10.62 -7.98
N ALA A 85 9.80 11.25 -8.58
CA ALA A 85 8.71 11.89 -7.86
C ALA A 85 7.73 10.91 -7.20
N LYS A 86 7.98 9.60 -7.25
CA LYS A 86 7.15 8.54 -6.65
C LYS A 86 5.71 8.52 -7.18
N CYS A 87 5.53 8.85 -8.47
CA CYS A 87 4.25 8.61 -9.14
C CYS A 87 3.89 7.13 -9.04
N ARG A 88 2.61 6.81 -8.83
CA ARG A 88 2.09 5.43 -8.85
C ARG A 88 1.39 5.11 -10.16
N ILE A 89 0.99 6.15 -10.89
CA ILE A 89 0.38 6.06 -12.21
C ILE A 89 1.13 7.01 -13.14
N ILE A 90 1.46 6.53 -14.34
CA ILE A 90 2.02 7.34 -15.41
C ILE A 90 1.10 7.21 -16.63
N VAL A 91 0.64 8.33 -17.16
CA VAL A 91 -0.18 8.42 -18.38
C VAL A 91 0.64 9.12 -19.45
N CYS A 92 0.93 8.46 -20.56
CA CYS A 92 1.76 9.07 -21.59
C CYS A 92 1.35 8.74 -23.02
N ALA A 93 1.77 9.59 -23.97
CA ALA A 93 1.73 9.29 -25.39
C ALA A 93 2.99 8.53 -25.83
N CYS A 94 2.84 7.55 -26.71
CA CYS A 94 3.95 6.75 -27.24
C CYS A 94 3.76 6.49 -28.74
N ARG A 95 4.87 6.40 -29.51
CA ARG A 95 4.82 6.02 -30.93
C ARG A 95 5.01 4.50 -31.10
N THR A 96 4.47 3.96 -32.18
CA THR A 96 4.48 2.51 -32.48
C THR A 96 5.88 1.95 -32.76
N LYS A 97 6.80 2.78 -33.25
CA LYS A 97 8.21 2.47 -33.54
C LYS A 97 9.04 3.67 -33.07
N LEU A 98 10.32 3.45 -32.71
CA LEU A 98 11.34 4.42 -32.25
C LEU A 98 11.54 4.50 -30.72
N SER A 99 12.49 5.37 -30.33
CA SER A 99 13.06 5.64 -29.01
C SER A 99 12.09 5.97 -27.86
N THR A 100 10.78 6.01 -28.10
CA THR A 100 9.77 6.31 -27.07
C THR A 100 9.06 5.08 -26.53
N LYS A 101 9.09 3.94 -27.25
CA LYS A 101 8.53 2.67 -26.78
C LYS A 101 9.52 1.90 -25.91
N GLU A 102 10.79 1.89 -26.30
CA GLU A 102 11.86 1.16 -25.63
C GLU A 102 12.02 1.56 -24.15
N PRO A 103 12.00 2.85 -23.77
CA PRO A 103 12.06 3.24 -22.35
C PRO A 103 10.88 2.74 -21.54
N ILE A 104 9.67 2.69 -22.13
CA ILE A 104 8.47 2.19 -21.45
C ILE A 104 8.55 0.65 -21.31
N ASP A 105 8.98 -0.05 -22.36
CA ASP A 105 9.09 -1.50 -22.33
C ASP A 105 10.18 -1.97 -21.33
N ALA A 106 11.26 -1.20 -21.17
CA ALA A 106 12.30 -1.46 -20.17
C ALA A 106 11.77 -1.47 -18.73
N LEU A 107 10.68 -0.75 -18.46
CA LEU A 107 10.05 -0.69 -17.13
C LEU A 107 9.10 -1.86 -16.84
N ARG A 108 8.83 -2.77 -17.78
CA ARG A 108 7.88 -3.88 -17.58
C ARG A 108 8.26 -4.85 -16.46
N GLU A 109 9.53 -4.94 -16.12
CA GLU A 109 10.00 -5.80 -15.02
C GLU A 109 9.54 -5.27 -13.65
N THR A 110 9.35 -3.96 -13.53
CA THR A 110 9.03 -3.28 -12.26
C THR A 110 7.68 -2.56 -12.27
N TRP A 111 7.07 -2.38 -13.43
CA TRP A 111 5.79 -1.67 -13.64
C TRP A 111 4.78 -2.49 -14.44
N SER A 112 3.50 -2.30 -14.14
CA SER A 112 2.40 -2.82 -14.96
C SER A 112 2.16 -1.88 -16.15
N VAL A 113 2.64 -2.26 -17.33
CA VAL A 113 2.51 -1.44 -18.56
C VAL A 113 1.29 -1.85 -19.37
N ARG A 114 0.44 -0.88 -19.74
CA ARG A 114 -0.77 -1.05 -20.55
C ARG A 114 -0.70 -0.15 -21.77
N TYR A 115 -0.73 -0.74 -22.96
CA TYR A 115 -0.80 0.00 -24.21
C TYR A 115 -2.24 0.08 -24.70
N PHE A 116 -2.63 1.27 -25.16
CA PHE A 116 -3.87 1.51 -25.90
C PHE A 116 -3.52 1.82 -27.34
N ASP A 117 -3.80 0.88 -28.23
CA ASP A 117 -3.63 1.05 -29.67
C ASP A 117 -4.88 1.71 -30.29
N PRO A 118 -4.78 2.29 -31.50
CA PRO A 118 -5.93 2.88 -32.17
C PRO A 118 -6.98 1.80 -32.52
N ALA A 119 -8.26 2.18 -32.52
CA ALA A 119 -9.36 1.33 -32.97
C ALA A 119 -9.36 1.16 -34.50
N GLU A 120 -10.38 0.49 -35.05
CA GLU A 120 -10.50 0.24 -36.49
C GLU A 120 -10.58 1.53 -37.32
N ASP A 121 -11.14 2.60 -36.75
CA ASP A 121 -11.18 3.94 -37.35
C ASP A 121 -9.80 4.64 -37.36
N GLY A 122 -8.80 4.02 -36.73
CA GLY A 122 -7.45 4.54 -36.61
C GLY A 122 -7.31 5.67 -35.61
N PHE A 123 -8.19 5.81 -34.61
CA PHE A 123 -8.03 6.76 -33.51
C PHE A 123 -7.94 6.05 -32.16
N ILE A 124 -7.24 6.66 -31.19
CA ILE A 124 -7.26 6.19 -29.81
C ILE A 124 -8.69 6.37 -29.26
N PRO A 125 -9.36 5.31 -28.78
CA PRO A 125 -10.69 5.43 -28.20
C PRO A 125 -10.62 6.18 -26.87
N GLN A 126 -10.98 7.48 -26.89
CA GLN A 126 -10.75 8.40 -25.77
C GLN A 126 -11.45 7.94 -24.48
N GLU A 127 -12.72 7.54 -24.57
CA GLU A 127 -13.48 7.05 -23.42
C GLU A 127 -12.87 5.78 -22.82
N ALA A 128 -12.51 4.80 -23.67
CA ALA A 128 -11.88 3.57 -23.19
C ALA A 128 -10.50 3.84 -22.55
N PHE A 129 -9.74 4.81 -23.09
CA PHE A 129 -8.47 5.23 -22.52
C PHE A 129 -8.65 5.89 -21.15
N LEU A 130 -9.62 6.81 -21.03
CA LEU A 130 -9.97 7.46 -19.77
C LEU A 130 -10.45 6.44 -18.73
N ASP A 131 -11.31 5.50 -19.12
CA ASP A 131 -11.80 4.46 -18.22
C ASP A 131 -10.69 3.53 -17.73
N ALA A 132 -9.68 3.26 -18.56
CA ALA A 132 -8.50 2.53 -18.12
C ALA A 132 -7.69 3.28 -17.06
N VAL A 133 -7.60 4.61 -17.17
CA VAL A 133 -6.97 5.46 -16.15
C VAL A 133 -7.80 5.45 -14.87
N LYS A 134 -9.12 5.63 -14.95
CA LYS A 134 -10.02 5.53 -13.78
C LYS A 134 -9.87 4.19 -13.07
N LYS A 135 -9.82 3.09 -13.83
CA LYS A 135 -9.61 1.75 -13.29
C LYS A 135 -8.24 1.62 -12.63
N ALA A 136 -7.18 2.16 -13.21
CA ALA A 136 -5.86 2.14 -12.58
C ALA A 136 -5.81 2.98 -11.30
N ILE A 137 -6.49 4.13 -11.25
CA ILE A 137 -6.66 4.91 -10.01
C ILE A 137 -7.35 4.07 -8.94
N HIS A 138 -8.44 3.39 -9.30
CA HIS A 138 -9.13 2.50 -8.38
C HIS A 138 -8.23 1.35 -7.90
N GLU A 139 -7.53 0.65 -8.81
CA GLU A 139 -6.60 -0.43 -8.45
C GLU A 139 -5.45 0.04 -7.54
N VAL A 140 -4.91 1.25 -7.77
CA VAL A 140 -3.87 1.83 -6.92
C VAL A 140 -4.46 2.24 -5.56
N ASN A 141 -5.67 2.79 -5.53
CA ASN A 141 -6.37 3.10 -4.29
C ASN A 141 -6.68 1.83 -3.48
N GLU A 142 -7.20 0.78 -4.09
CA GLU A 142 -7.43 -0.51 -3.42
C GLU A 142 -6.13 -1.07 -2.85
N LYS A 143 -5.01 -0.97 -3.59
CA LYS A 143 -3.68 -1.35 -3.09
C LYS A 143 -3.13 -0.41 -2.03
N LYS A 144 -3.45 0.88 -2.08
CA LYS A 144 -3.12 1.87 -1.03
C LYS A 144 -3.93 1.59 0.24
N ILE A 145 -5.13 1.04 0.09
CA ILE A 145 -6.02 0.62 1.19
C ILE A 145 -5.63 -0.76 1.71
N MET A 146 -4.92 -1.61 0.94
CA MET A 146 -4.33 -2.84 1.47
C MET A 146 -3.20 -2.52 2.45
N ARG A 147 -3.61 -2.22 3.68
CA ARG A 147 -2.75 -2.10 4.86
C ARG A 147 -1.99 -3.41 5.01
N THR A 148 -0.68 -3.34 5.28
CA THR A 148 0.07 -4.57 5.56
C THR A 148 -0.42 -5.12 6.88
N VAL A 149 -0.72 -6.42 6.90
CA VAL A 149 -1.09 -7.13 8.13
C VAL A 149 0.16 -7.74 8.76
N TRP A 150 0.57 -7.17 9.88
CA TRP A 150 1.66 -7.67 10.72
C TRP A 150 1.13 -8.65 11.74
N LYS A 151 1.90 -9.69 12.03
CA LYS A 151 1.55 -10.68 13.06
C LYS A 151 2.64 -10.69 14.10
N VAL A 152 2.23 -10.56 15.35
CA VAL A 152 3.14 -10.52 16.47
C VAL A 152 2.70 -11.60 17.46
N GLY A 153 3.62 -12.49 17.80
CA GLY A 153 3.41 -13.45 18.88
C GLY A 153 3.55 -12.74 20.23
N SER A 154 2.70 -13.08 21.18
CA SER A 154 2.77 -12.54 22.55
C SER A 154 3.54 -13.45 23.51
N ARG A 155 4.27 -14.47 23.03
CA ARG A 155 5.14 -15.33 23.85
C ARG A 155 6.60 -14.93 23.55
N TRP A 156 7.35 -14.61 24.59
CA TRP A 156 8.61 -13.86 24.50
C TRP A 156 9.82 -14.67 24.98
N ASP A 157 9.81 -15.97 24.67
CA ASP A 157 10.93 -16.89 24.88
C ASP A 157 11.15 -17.76 23.63
N GLU A 158 12.30 -18.43 23.55
CA GLU A 158 12.65 -19.28 22.40
C GLU A 158 11.72 -20.50 22.28
N ASP A 159 11.21 -20.99 23.41
CA ASP A 159 10.38 -22.19 23.49
C ASP A 159 8.88 -21.91 23.31
N GLY A 160 8.47 -20.63 23.29
CA GLY A 160 7.07 -20.23 23.22
C GLY A 160 6.26 -20.72 24.42
N SER A 161 6.82 -20.67 25.63
CA SER A 161 6.13 -21.14 26.84
C SER A 161 4.93 -20.26 27.18
N SER A 162 3.93 -20.84 27.86
CA SER A 162 2.78 -20.09 28.33
C SER A 162 3.11 -19.07 29.43
N GLU A 163 4.25 -19.25 30.11
CA GLU A 163 4.72 -18.38 31.19
C GLU A 163 5.40 -17.12 30.64
N ALA A 164 5.99 -17.20 29.45
CA ALA A 164 6.60 -16.06 28.75
C ALA A 164 5.58 -15.18 28.01
N LYS A 165 4.31 -15.17 28.41
CA LYS A 165 3.30 -14.29 27.78
C LYS A 165 3.60 -12.84 28.12
N ILE A 166 3.55 -11.94 27.15
CA ILE A 166 3.73 -10.49 27.28
C ILE A 166 2.54 -9.69 26.73
N ALA A 167 1.39 -10.34 26.52
CA ALA A 167 0.19 -9.69 25.99
C ALA A 167 -0.26 -8.50 26.87
N ASP A 168 -0.09 -8.62 28.19
CA ASP A 168 -0.38 -7.57 29.15
C ASP A 168 0.51 -6.32 28.95
N ILE A 169 1.76 -6.49 28.48
CA ILE A 169 2.66 -5.39 28.14
C ILE A 169 2.15 -4.66 26.89
N PHE A 170 1.77 -5.41 25.84
CA PHE A 170 1.19 -4.81 24.63
C PHE A 170 -0.08 -4.00 24.96
N GLU A 171 -0.95 -4.53 25.81
CA GLU A 171 -2.18 -3.88 26.24
C GLU A 171 -1.89 -2.61 27.05
N ARG A 172 -1.09 -2.74 28.12
CA ARG A 172 -0.82 -1.66 29.07
C ARG A 172 -0.17 -0.45 28.41
N TYR A 173 0.73 -0.69 27.45
CA TYR A 173 1.52 0.37 26.82
C TYR A 173 1.08 0.72 25.41
N ASN A 174 0.04 0.06 24.86
CA ASN A 174 -0.42 0.26 23.50
C ASN A 174 0.72 0.18 22.48
N VAL A 175 1.51 -0.89 22.59
CA VAL A 175 2.71 -1.11 21.79
C VAL A 175 2.67 -2.48 21.14
N ALA A 176 3.19 -2.60 19.92
CA ALA A 176 3.58 -3.88 19.33
C ALA A 176 5.09 -3.85 19.09
N PHE A 177 5.77 -4.96 19.36
CA PHE A 177 7.19 -5.08 19.05
C PHE A 177 7.58 -6.53 18.73
N ALA A 178 8.66 -6.69 17.97
CA ALA A 178 9.17 -7.98 17.54
C ALA A 178 10.71 -7.99 17.46
N TYR A 179 11.30 -9.19 17.61
CA TYR A 179 12.73 -9.44 17.43
C TYR A 179 13.05 -9.69 15.94
N THR A 180 12.74 -8.71 15.08
CA THR A 180 13.04 -8.82 13.66
C THR A 180 13.11 -7.45 12.99
N ASP A 181 14.14 -7.27 12.16
CA ASP A 181 14.23 -6.10 11.27
C ASP A 181 13.04 -6.00 10.31
N GLY A 182 12.32 -7.11 10.05
CA GLY A 182 11.09 -7.05 9.27
C GLY A 182 10.06 -6.07 9.84
N PHE A 183 10.02 -5.91 11.16
CA PHE A 183 9.10 -4.99 11.83
C PHE A 183 9.44 -3.51 11.58
N LEU A 184 10.67 -3.20 11.14
CA LEU A 184 11.08 -1.86 10.70
C LEU A 184 10.33 -1.39 9.45
N CYS A 185 9.78 -2.32 8.67
CA CYS A 185 9.02 -2.00 7.46
C CYS A 185 7.55 -1.68 7.74
N THR A 186 7.11 -1.69 9.01
CA THR A 186 5.77 -1.25 9.39
C THR A 186 5.60 0.25 9.15
N ASN A 187 4.41 0.66 8.72
CA ASN A 187 4.06 2.06 8.52
C ASN A 187 2.84 2.43 9.36
N PRO A 188 2.71 3.71 9.80
CA PRO A 188 1.45 4.21 10.32
C PRO A 188 0.30 3.89 9.35
N GLY A 189 -0.80 3.36 9.88
CA GLY A 189 -1.94 2.88 9.12
C GLY A 189 -1.90 1.38 8.80
N ASP A 190 -0.75 0.70 8.90
CA ASP A 190 -0.70 -0.75 8.82
C ASP A 190 -1.50 -1.41 9.96
N LEU A 191 -1.87 -2.67 9.77
CA LEU A 191 -2.64 -3.44 10.72
C LEU A 191 -1.74 -4.42 11.46
N VAL A 192 -2.03 -4.69 12.72
CA VAL A 192 -1.29 -5.68 13.52
C VAL A 192 -2.24 -6.64 14.22
N ALA A 193 -1.96 -7.93 14.17
CA ALA A 193 -2.66 -8.98 14.91
C ALA A 193 -1.72 -9.59 15.96
N ILE A 194 -2.20 -9.67 17.20
CA ILE A 194 -1.49 -10.28 18.32
C ILE A 194 -2.00 -11.70 18.52
N GLY A 195 -1.09 -12.68 18.44
CA GLY A 195 -1.38 -14.08 18.68
C GLY A 195 -0.78 -14.59 19.99
N ASP A 196 -1.54 -15.32 20.80
CA ASP A 196 -1.07 -15.89 22.08
C ASP A 196 -0.45 -17.29 21.96
N GLY A 197 -0.09 -17.68 20.74
CA GLY A 197 0.37 -19.02 20.38
C GLY A 197 -0.77 -20.01 20.11
N GLU A 198 -2.03 -19.68 20.43
CA GLU A 198 -3.19 -20.52 20.12
C GLU A 198 -4.17 -19.81 19.19
N ARG A 199 -4.35 -18.50 19.35
CA ARG A 199 -5.34 -17.69 18.63
C ARG A 199 -4.95 -16.22 18.54
N VAL A 200 -5.61 -15.47 17.65
CA VAL A 200 -5.50 -14.00 17.59
C VAL A 200 -6.32 -13.37 18.71
N ILE A 201 -5.66 -12.77 19.71
CA ILE A 201 -6.30 -12.19 20.92
C ILE A 201 -6.55 -10.68 20.82
N ALA A 202 -5.87 -10.00 19.90
CA ALA A 202 -6.11 -8.61 19.61
C ALA A 202 -5.75 -8.29 18.16
N VAL A 203 -6.33 -7.21 17.68
CA VAL A 203 -5.97 -6.56 16.42
C VAL A 203 -5.79 -5.07 16.68
N GLY A 204 -5.04 -4.37 15.85
CA GLY A 204 -4.84 -2.95 16.01
C GLY A 204 -4.37 -2.26 14.75
N ILE A 205 -4.39 -0.93 14.79
CA ILE A 205 -3.81 -0.07 13.76
C ILE A 205 -2.53 0.57 14.31
N ILE A 206 -1.47 0.52 13.51
CA ILE A 206 -0.18 1.11 13.83
C ILE A 206 -0.30 2.63 13.71
N LEU A 207 0.08 3.35 14.76
CA LEU A 207 -0.02 4.82 14.86
C LEU A 207 1.33 5.52 14.69
N SER A 208 2.44 4.83 14.94
CA SER A 208 3.79 5.39 14.80
C SER A 208 4.63 4.54 13.85
N PRO A 209 5.68 5.11 13.23
CA PRO A 209 6.72 4.31 12.59
C PRO A 209 7.35 3.33 13.59
N ALA A 210 7.87 2.21 13.10
CA ALA A 210 8.70 1.35 13.91
C ALA A 210 10.05 2.00 14.23
N MET A 211 10.48 1.86 15.48
CA MET A 211 11.77 2.33 15.97
C MET A 211 12.26 1.42 17.11
N SER A 212 13.46 1.65 17.62
CA SER A 212 13.91 0.91 18.81
C SER A 212 12.99 1.22 20.00
N LEU A 213 12.77 0.24 20.88
CA LEU A 213 11.86 0.44 22.03
C LEU A 213 12.27 1.64 22.91
N ASN A 214 13.58 1.86 23.07
CA ASN A 214 14.13 2.99 23.82
C ASN A 214 13.81 4.36 23.18
N GLN A 215 13.52 4.40 21.87
CA GLN A 215 13.14 5.62 21.16
C GLN A 215 11.64 5.93 21.25
N LEU A 216 10.79 4.95 21.61
CA LEU A 216 9.35 5.17 21.78
C LEU A 216 9.01 5.99 23.02
N ASN A 217 9.98 6.22 23.93
CA ASN A 217 9.79 6.93 25.20
C ASN A 217 8.66 6.34 26.07
N ILE A 218 8.49 5.01 26.02
CA ILE A 218 7.50 4.30 26.85
C ILE A 218 8.13 4.02 28.21
N PRO A 219 7.48 4.40 29.34
CA PRO A 219 7.99 4.15 30.67
C PRO A 219 7.64 2.72 31.11
N PHE A 220 8.33 1.72 30.53
CA PHE A 220 8.22 0.33 30.97
C PHE A 220 8.62 0.21 32.45
N SER A 221 7.89 -0.61 33.21
CA SER A 221 8.29 -0.92 34.59
C SER A 221 9.57 -1.76 34.60
N GLU A 222 10.24 -1.84 35.75
CA GLU A 222 11.44 -2.67 35.91
C GLU A 222 11.14 -4.15 35.59
N GLU A 223 10.02 -4.68 36.08
CA GLU A 223 9.55 -6.03 35.79
C GLU A 223 9.26 -6.26 34.29
N ASP A 224 8.66 -5.28 33.61
CA ASP A 224 8.42 -5.39 32.16
C ASP A 224 9.73 -5.34 31.37
N ASN A 225 10.68 -4.50 31.76
CA ASN A 225 12.00 -4.47 31.14
C ASN A 225 12.70 -5.83 31.30
N GLU A 226 12.70 -6.44 32.49
CA GLU A 226 13.27 -7.78 32.69
C GLU A 226 12.65 -8.84 31.75
N ARG A 227 11.33 -8.76 31.52
CA ARG A 227 10.62 -9.67 30.60
C ARG A 227 10.95 -9.40 29.12
N ILE A 228 11.24 -8.16 28.75
CA ILE A 228 11.58 -7.75 27.37
C ILE A 228 13.06 -7.96 27.05
N GLU A 229 13.94 -7.70 28.03
CA GLU A 229 15.40 -7.60 27.89
C GLU A 229 16.14 -8.95 27.93
N SER A 230 15.44 -10.06 28.20
CA SER A 230 16.04 -11.40 28.27
C SER A 230 16.77 -11.81 26.97
N ASN A 231 16.52 -11.12 25.85
CA ASN A 231 17.25 -11.24 24.60
C ASN A 231 17.52 -9.85 23.98
N ASP A 232 18.74 -9.32 24.15
CA ASP A 232 19.32 -8.14 23.48
C ASP A 232 18.32 -7.04 23.07
N ALA A 233 17.91 -6.20 24.03
CA ALA A 233 16.94 -5.13 23.82
C ALA A 233 17.33 -4.11 22.74
N THR A 234 18.59 -4.07 22.30
CA THR A 234 19.02 -3.22 21.20
C THR A 234 18.47 -3.66 19.84
N GLN A 235 17.96 -4.88 19.74
CA GLN A 235 17.37 -5.44 18.53
C GLN A 235 15.84 -5.33 18.49
N ASN A 236 15.19 -5.07 19.64
CA ASN A 236 13.74 -4.94 19.69
C ASN A 236 13.29 -3.68 18.94
N ARG A 237 12.35 -3.88 18.00
CA ARG A 237 11.71 -2.82 17.23
C ARG A 237 10.23 -2.83 17.51
N GLY A 238 9.68 -1.66 17.80
CA GLY A 238 8.27 -1.52 18.13
C GLY A 238 7.63 -0.26 17.57
N CYS A 239 6.32 -0.23 17.63
CA CYS A 239 5.49 0.90 17.24
C CYS A 239 4.32 1.07 18.23
N ILE A 240 3.80 2.29 18.29
CA ILE A 240 2.57 2.58 19.02
C ILE A 240 1.39 2.06 18.21
N VAL A 241 0.46 1.40 18.89
CA VAL A 241 -0.69 0.72 18.29
C VAL A 241 -1.94 1.07 19.06
N ARG A 242 -3.04 1.34 18.35
CA ARG A 242 -4.36 1.34 18.96
C ARG A 242 -4.98 -0.04 18.79
N TYR A 243 -5.16 -0.76 19.90
CA TYR A 243 -5.70 -2.11 19.89
C TYR A 243 -7.22 -2.15 20.07
N HIS A 244 -7.79 -3.22 19.55
CA HIS A 244 -9.07 -3.78 19.95
C HIS A 244 -8.83 -5.20 20.47
N TRP A 245 -9.01 -5.39 21.78
CA TRP A 245 -8.78 -6.65 22.48
C TRP A 245 -10.06 -7.49 22.50
N PHE A 246 -9.95 -8.76 22.11
CA PHE A 246 -11.09 -9.66 22.07
C PHE A 246 -11.33 -10.29 23.45
N LYS A 247 -12.47 -9.96 24.09
CA LYS A 247 -12.93 -10.66 25.30
C LYS A 247 -13.43 -12.07 24.96
N ASP A 248 -14.14 -12.18 23.84
CA ASP A 248 -14.59 -13.42 23.22
C ASP A 248 -14.73 -13.22 21.70
N TYR A 249 -15.14 -14.28 20.98
CA TYR A 249 -15.38 -14.27 19.54
C TYR A 249 -16.87 -14.34 19.18
N SER A 250 -17.75 -14.01 20.12
CA SER A 250 -19.20 -14.08 19.89
C SER A 250 -19.65 -13.15 18.75
N TRP A 251 -18.95 -12.04 18.57
CA TRP A 251 -19.17 -11.01 17.55
C TRP A 251 -18.84 -11.44 16.11
N LEU A 252 -18.05 -12.50 15.91
CA LEU A 252 -17.76 -12.99 14.56
C LEU A 252 -19.04 -13.60 13.96
N PRO A 253 -19.47 -13.21 12.75
CA PRO A 253 -20.70 -13.75 12.16
C PRO A 253 -20.53 -15.17 11.62
N ASN A 254 -19.29 -15.60 11.38
CA ASN A 254 -18.97 -16.87 10.74
C ASN A 254 -18.56 -17.93 11.78
N GLU A 255 -19.43 -18.92 11.99
CA GLU A 255 -19.19 -20.04 12.92
C GLU A 255 -18.00 -20.93 12.51
N ASN A 256 -17.65 -20.99 11.23
CA ASN A 256 -16.46 -21.74 10.78
C ASN A 256 -15.18 -20.99 11.19
N LEU A 257 -15.17 -19.66 11.13
CA LEU A 257 -14.08 -18.83 11.67
C LEU A 257 -13.95 -19.04 13.18
N LYS A 258 -15.05 -18.97 13.95
CA LYS A 258 -15.03 -19.24 15.40
C LYS A 258 -14.45 -20.61 15.75
N LYS A 259 -14.73 -21.63 14.93
CA LYS A 259 -14.19 -22.99 15.11
C LYS A 259 -12.71 -23.09 14.77
N ARG A 260 -12.25 -22.40 13.71
CA ARG A 260 -10.82 -22.35 13.33
C ARG A 260 -9.98 -21.61 14.38
N MET A 261 -10.55 -20.58 14.99
CA MET A 261 -9.91 -19.79 16.06
C MET A 261 -9.74 -20.53 17.39
N LYS A 262 -10.33 -21.72 17.54
CA LYS A 262 -10.34 -22.44 18.82
C LYS A 262 -9.19 -23.42 19.01
N TYR A 263 -8.38 -23.75 18.00
CA TYR A 263 -7.44 -24.86 18.17
C TYR A 263 -6.30 -24.88 17.15
N PHE A 264 -5.08 -24.54 17.62
CA PHE A 264 -3.84 -25.14 17.12
C PHE A 264 -2.90 -25.36 18.31
N PRO A 265 -2.83 -26.57 18.88
CA PRO A 265 -1.85 -26.84 19.92
C PRO A 265 -0.45 -26.74 19.29
N CYS A 266 0.29 -25.69 19.66
CA CYS A 266 1.73 -25.56 19.43
C CYS A 266 2.42 -26.76 20.07
N THR A 267 2.52 -27.85 19.33
CA THR A 267 3.05 -29.12 19.82
C THR A 267 4.49 -29.36 19.38
N MET A 268 5.08 -28.51 18.54
CA MET A 268 6.49 -28.59 18.21
C MET A 268 7.11 -27.21 18.01
N GLY A 269 8.17 -26.92 18.77
CA GLY A 269 8.89 -25.65 18.87
C GLY A 269 9.66 -25.24 17.62
N ARG A 270 8.99 -25.12 16.48
CA ARG A 270 9.48 -24.40 15.30
C ARG A 270 8.31 -23.70 14.63
N PHE A 271 8.55 -22.46 14.19
CA PHE A 271 7.68 -21.46 13.54
C PHE A 271 6.80 -21.91 12.33
N PHE A 272 6.44 -23.19 12.20
CA PHE A 272 5.79 -23.79 11.03
C PHE A 272 4.31 -23.44 10.85
N HIS A 273 3.65 -22.76 11.80
CA HIS A 273 2.23 -22.41 11.70
C HIS A 273 1.94 -20.95 11.32
N ALA A 274 2.98 -20.16 11.00
CA ALA A 274 2.83 -18.76 10.58
C ALA A 274 1.87 -18.55 9.37
N TYR A 275 1.70 -19.59 8.54
CA TYR A 275 0.79 -19.60 7.40
C TYR A 275 -0.68 -19.80 7.78
N ALA A 276 -1.03 -20.69 8.72
CA ALA A 276 -2.41 -20.88 9.15
C ALA A 276 -2.94 -19.64 9.89
N ILE A 277 -2.10 -19.05 10.73
CA ILE A 277 -2.34 -17.76 11.38
C ILE A 277 -2.36 -16.63 10.32
N ALA A 278 -1.73 -16.80 9.15
CA ALA A 278 -1.82 -15.85 8.03
C ALA A 278 -3.19 -15.75 7.43
N ASP A 279 -3.72 -16.88 7.01
CA ASP A 279 -5.01 -16.92 6.34
C ASP A 279 -6.10 -16.46 7.32
N GLU A 280 -5.99 -16.84 8.58
CA GLU A 280 -6.90 -16.42 9.64
C GLU A 280 -6.80 -14.93 9.97
N ALA A 281 -5.59 -14.37 10.15
CA ALA A 281 -5.43 -12.93 10.36
C ALA A 281 -5.96 -12.14 9.15
N ASN A 282 -5.66 -12.57 7.93
CA ASN A 282 -6.17 -11.93 6.71
C ASN A 282 -7.71 -12.00 6.63
N GLU A 283 -8.32 -13.11 7.02
CA GLU A 283 -9.78 -13.29 7.03
C GLU A 283 -10.43 -12.40 8.12
N ILE A 284 -9.82 -12.34 9.31
CA ILE A 284 -10.21 -11.43 10.39
C ILE A 284 -10.10 -9.98 9.93
N PHE A 285 -9.00 -9.59 9.28
CA PHE A 285 -8.84 -8.22 8.81
C PHE A 285 -9.79 -7.87 7.67
N ARG A 286 -10.13 -8.80 6.77
CA ARG A 286 -11.19 -8.56 5.78
C ARG A 286 -12.54 -8.32 6.44
N GLU A 287 -12.88 -9.13 7.44
CA GLU A 287 -14.10 -8.92 8.22
C GLU A 287 -14.05 -7.64 9.05
N LEU A 288 -12.89 -7.30 9.62
CA LEU A 288 -12.66 -6.06 10.35
C LEU A 288 -12.47 -4.84 9.46
N GLU A 289 -12.21 -4.95 8.17
CA GLU A 289 -12.27 -3.84 7.21
C GLU A 289 -13.74 -3.62 6.83
N ARG A 290 -14.49 -4.71 6.66
CA ARG A 290 -15.95 -4.66 6.47
C ARG A 290 -16.65 -4.03 7.68
N ILE A 291 -16.22 -4.40 8.89
CA ILE A 291 -16.66 -3.82 10.18
C ILE A 291 -15.87 -2.54 10.49
N GLY A 292 -14.71 -2.31 9.87
CA GLY A 292 -13.79 -1.21 10.17
C GLY A 292 -14.35 0.13 9.74
N LYS A 293 -15.20 0.13 8.72
CA LYS A 293 -16.06 1.27 8.41
C LYS A 293 -16.98 1.64 9.60
N GLN A 294 -17.40 0.65 10.37
CA GLN A 294 -18.20 0.76 11.58
C GLN A 294 -17.35 1.16 12.81
N LEU A 295 -16.11 0.66 12.92
CA LEU A 295 -15.17 1.04 13.99
C LEU A 295 -14.57 2.43 13.79
N GLU A 296 -14.29 2.86 12.55
CA GLU A 296 -13.88 4.23 12.23
C GLU A 296 -14.97 5.24 12.61
N ASP A 297 -16.25 4.87 12.47
CA ASP A 297 -17.39 5.65 12.98
C ASP A 297 -17.44 5.65 14.53
N GLU A 298 -17.20 4.51 15.20
CA GLU A 298 -17.12 4.43 16.67
C GLU A 298 -15.88 5.11 17.27
N TRP A 299 -14.82 5.32 16.48
CA TRP A 299 -13.55 5.95 16.91
C TRP A 299 -13.46 7.44 16.54
N ALA A 300 -14.45 7.97 15.82
CA ALA A 300 -14.56 9.39 15.49
C ALA A 300 -15.23 10.23 16.59
N ASP A 301 -15.86 9.56 17.56
CA ASP A 301 -16.48 10.12 18.78
C ASP A 301 -15.54 10.04 20.00
#